data_AF-A0A2V2UQ08-F1
#
_entry.id   AF-A0A2V2UQ08-F1
#
_cell.length_a   1.000
_cell.length_b   1.000
_cell.length_c   1.000
_cell.angle_alpha   90.00
_cell.angle_beta   90.00
_cell.angle_gamma   90.00
#
_symmetry.space_group_name_H-M   'P 1'
#
loop_
_entity.id
_entity.type
_entity.pdbx_description
1 polymer ?
#
loop_
_entity_poly.entity_id
_entity_poly.type
_entity_poly.pdbx_seq_one_letter_code
_entity_poly.pdbx_strand_id
1 'polypeptide(L)'
;MPGNQASAVPQGDRQRRARPESEGDTDQPAATRRRVEKVRRLMWALDSRVEGRTLRGDYKSVYNARWHHVIEVPGGEGTGMEVHVGKPPQSWTYKAVGRTLEKDDGVEPSGAPRLRLMVLTSERAWDLLGRDASTDCYVNCEVDRVWQIVKGDLTELFNSIPEDQFTPHPRVLIGTPGIGNSMAAGSYLLYQLLHYDAELLPVVVFLVYGREAYVFNKTTVTVTRYMGKSMMIKAVKELSLRGMKGYIIYEVGDRLDIPSPFLPPGGWGMLLVATPETTSYIHWANEKRAVRIIMNCPDESDVKAMCVWKKRDQPPPQQAEYWREVKGRMDKLGPILRYIFDEGRYINWIATCHNLWMGRPLGKSSFTLFSELPNCGRIIMCLNILRGLSEYEESAMASRPSMHR
;
A
#
# COMPACT_ATOMS: atom_id res chain seq x y z
N MET A 1 -14.71 -0.44 93.56
CA MET A 1 -15.47 -1.22 92.55
C MET A 1 -16.02 -0.23 91.54
N PRO A 2 -15.79 -0.47 90.24
CA PRO A 2 -15.63 0.53 89.16
C PRO A 2 -16.86 0.50 88.22
N GLY A 3 -17.00 1.25 87.13
CA GLY A 3 -16.11 2.15 86.40
C GLY A 3 -16.85 2.83 85.23
N ASN A 4 -16.26 3.96 84.84
CA ASN A 4 -16.51 4.93 83.76
C ASN A 4 -17.38 4.60 82.53
N GLN A 5 -18.37 5.50 82.33
CA GLN A 5 -18.57 6.50 81.26
C GLN A 5 -18.31 6.22 79.75
N ALA A 6 -19.29 6.73 78.98
CA ALA A 6 -19.21 7.48 77.70
C ALA A 6 -19.02 6.68 76.39
N SER A 7 -19.61 7.02 75.25
CA SER A 7 -20.62 8.04 74.83
C SER A 7 -21.12 7.63 73.43
N ALA A 8 -22.29 8.14 73.06
CA ALA A 8 -23.00 7.86 71.82
C ALA A 8 -22.50 8.63 70.57
N VAL A 9 -22.91 8.09 69.40
CA VAL A 9 -23.00 8.60 68.01
C VAL A 9 -21.76 8.39 67.12
N PRO A 10 -21.95 7.87 65.88
CA PRO A 10 -21.99 8.76 64.71
C PRO A 10 -23.12 8.49 63.70
N GLN A 11 -23.67 9.59 63.16
CA GLN A 11 -24.42 9.69 61.91
C GLN A 11 -23.53 9.39 60.70
N GLY A 12 -24.12 8.92 59.60
CA GLY A 12 -23.45 8.93 58.30
C GLY A 12 -24.13 8.08 57.23
N ASP A 13 -25.20 8.62 56.63
CA ASP A 13 -25.78 8.14 55.37
C ASP A 13 -24.72 7.99 54.27
N ARG A 14 -24.66 6.80 53.64
CA ARG A 14 -23.97 6.57 52.37
C ARG A 14 -24.92 5.95 51.35
N GLN A 15 -25.33 6.81 50.43
CA GLN A 15 -25.88 6.59 49.09
C GLN A 15 -25.75 5.15 48.55
N ARG A 16 -26.90 4.50 48.33
CA ARG A 16 -27.07 3.43 47.33
C ARG A 16 -26.80 4.04 45.94
N ARG A 17 -25.64 3.76 45.37
CA ARG A 17 -25.39 3.96 43.94
C ARG A 17 -25.74 2.65 43.22
N ALA A 18 -26.77 2.71 42.39
CA ALA A 18 -27.17 1.63 41.49
C ALA A 18 -25.99 1.24 40.59
N ARG A 19 -25.76 -0.08 40.51
CA ARG A 19 -24.83 -0.74 39.62
C ARG A 19 -25.37 -0.62 38.19
N PRO A 20 -24.64 -0.08 37.21
CA PRO A 20 -25.00 -0.30 35.82
C PRO A 20 -24.51 -1.70 35.46
N GLU A 21 -25.44 -2.64 35.35
CA GLU A 21 -25.30 -3.77 34.44
C GLU A 21 -25.24 -3.19 33.03
N SER A 22 -24.09 -3.30 32.37
CA SER A 22 -24.02 -3.13 30.93
C SER A 22 -23.46 -4.41 30.34
N GLU A 23 -24.40 -5.20 29.84
CA GLU A 23 -24.22 -6.30 28.93
C GLU A 23 -23.40 -5.88 27.70
N GLY A 24 -22.68 -6.86 27.15
CA GLY A 24 -21.81 -6.71 26.00
C GLY A 24 -20.68 -7.72 25.95
N ASP A 25 -20.69 -8.76 26.78
CA ASP A 25 -19.86 -9.96 26.55
C ASP A 25 -20.46 -10.67 25.33
N THR A 26 -19.87 -10.41 24.17
CA THR A 26 -20.11 -11.26 23.01
C THR A 26 -19.40 -12.57 23.30
N ASP A 27 -20.15 -13.59 23.72
CA ASP A 27 -19.65 -14.93 23.98
C ASP A 27 -19.01 -15.50 22.71
N GLN A 28 -17.70 -15.27 22.55
CA GLN A 28 -16.90 -15.95 21.55
C GLN A 28 -16.85 -17.45 21.91
N PRO A 29 -17.07 -18.36 20.95
CA PRO A 29 -17.08 -19.80 21.20
C PRO A 29 -15.82 -20.25 21.95
N ALA A 30 -15.96 -21.21 22.88
CA ALA A 30 -14.85 -21.70 23.70
C ALA A 30 -13.64 -22.20 22.86
N ALA A 31 -13.90 -22.69 21.64
CA ALA A 31 -12.88 -23.04 20.66
C ALA A 31 -12.03 -21.82 20.22
N THR A 32 -12.69 -20.69 19.92
CA THR A 32 -12.04 -19.42 19.57
C THR A 32 -11.19 -18.91 20.73
N ARG A 33 -11.71 -18.95 21.97
CA ARG A 33 -10.95 -18.52 23.16
C ARG A 33 -9.69 -19.37 23.40
N ARG A 34 -9.78 -20.69 23.27
CA ARG A 34 -8.61 -21.59 23.37
C ARG A 34 -7.57 -21.32 22.27
N ARG A 35 -8.02 -21.05 21.05
CA ARG A 35 -7.15 -20.71 19.92
C ARG A 35 -6.42 -19.39 20.16
N VAL A 36 -7.13 -18.36 20.61
CA VAL A 36 -6.55 -17.05 20.97
C VAL A 36 -5.50 -17.22 22.06
N GLU A 37 -5.78 -17.99 23.10
CA GLU A 37 -4.83 -18.24 24.18
C GLU A 37 -3.59 -19.00 23.71
N LYS A 38 -3.76 -19.99 22.83
CA LYS A 38 -2.63 -20.69 22.19
C LYS A 38 -1.76 -19.72 21.39
N VAL A 39 -2.37 -18.86 20.56
CA VAL A 39 -1.62 -17.86 19.79
C VAL A 39 -0.93 -16.83 20.69
N ARG A 40 -1.60 -16.37 21.76
CA ARG A 40 -0.99 -15.49 22.77
C ARG A 40 0.24 -16.11 23.40
N ARG A 41 0.18 -17.38 23.80
CA ARG A 41 1.36 -18.10 24.33
C ARG A 41 2.48 -18.22 23.31
N LEU A 42 2.14 -18.53 22.06
CA LEU A 42 3.12 -18.60 20.98
C LEU A 42 3.78 -17.24 20.73
N MET A 43 3.01 -16.15 20.80
CA MET A 43 3.51 -14.79 20.59
C MET A 43 4.33 -14.31 21.78
N TRP A 44 3.91 -14.58 23.01
CA TRP A 44 4.69 -14.28 24.22
C TRP A 44 6.06 -14.99 24.21
N ALA A 45 6.09 -16.25 23.81
CA ALA A 45 7.34 -16.99 23.67
C ALA A 45 8.15 -16.62 22.42
N LEU A 46 7.60 -15.81 21.50
CA LEU A 46 8.36 -15.16 20.43
C LEU A 46 9.00 -13.87 20.96
N ASP A 47 8.22 -13.03 21.64
CA ASP A 47 8.68 -11.76 22.21
C ASP A 47 9.79 -11.95 23.26
N SER A 48 9.82 -13.10 23.94
CA SER A 48 10.94 -13.46 24.84
C SER A 48 12.24 -13.85 24.09
N ARG A 49 12.17 -14.19 22.80
CA ARG A 49 13.30 -14.65 21.97
C ARG A 49 13.75 -13.62 20.93
N VAL A 50 12.87 -12.67 20.60
CA VAL A 50 13.08 -11.67 19.55
C VAL A 50 12.55 -10.35 20.06
N GLU A 51 13.45 -9.37 20.24
CA GLU A 51 13.05 -8.03 20.67
C GLU A 51 12.23 -7.34 19.56
N GLY A 52 10.96 -7.08 19.88
CA GLY A 52 10.03 -6.35 19.02
C GLY A 52 9.25 -5.32 19.82
N ARG A 53 8.79 -4.26 19.15
CA ARG A 53 7.93 -3.23 19.77
C ARG A 53 6.49 -3.46 19.33
N THR A 54 5.58 -3.70 20.29
CA THR A 54 4.14 -3.74 20.00
C THR A 54 3.63 -2.33 19.72
N LEU A 55 2.91 -2.16 18.60
CA LEU A 55 2.31 -0.89 18.20
C LEU A 55 0.80 -0.92 18.46
N ARG A 56 0.36 -0.14 19.45
CA ARG A 56 -1.06 -0.08 19.83
C ARG A 56 -1.82 0.87 18.91
N GLY A 57 -2.89 0.35 18.31
CA GLY A 57 -3.80 1.12 17.44
C GLY A 57 -3.58 0.90 15.94
N ASP A 58 -2.38 0.51 15.52
CA ASP A 58 -2.03 0.43 14.09
C ASP A 58 -2.77 -0.70 13.36
N TYR A 59 -3.02 -1.83 14.04
CA TYR A 59 -3.87 -2.89 13.49
C TYR A 59 -5.25 -2.33 13.13
N LYS A 60 -5.89 -1.66 14.08
CA LYS A 60 -7.25 -1.13 13.92
C LYS A 60 -7.29 0.00 12.90
N SER A 61 -6.23 0.80 12.79
CA SER A 61 -6.15 1.87 11.78
C SER A 61 -6.25 1.31 10.37
N VAL A 62 -5.48 0.26 10.07
CA VAL A 62 -5.53 -0.41 8.77
C VAL A 62 -6.84 -1.15 8.59
N TYR A 63 -7.23 -1.96 9.59
CA TYR A 63 -8.41 -2.83 9.50
C TYR A 63 -9.71 -2.03 9.36
N ASN A 64 -9.83 -0.87 10.02
CA ASN A 64 -11.03 -0.05 9.98
C ASN A 64 -11.01 1.01 8.87
N ALA A 65 -10.07 0.93 7.90
CA ALA A 65 -10.03 1.87 6.79
C ALA A 65 -11.37 1.88 6.04
N ARG A 66 -11.88 3.09 5.76
CA ARG A 66 -13.20 3.30 5.17
C ARG A 66 -13.11 3.32 3.66
N TRP A 67 -14.10 2.72 3.02
CA TRP A 67 -14.23 2.67 1.58
C TRP A 67 -14.91 3.92 1.05
N HIS A 68 -14.41 4.39 -0.09
CA HIS A 68 -15.05 5.36 -0.97
C HIS A 68 -14.78 4.94 -2.41
N HIS A 69 -15.52 5.50 -3.34
CA HIS A 69 -15.27 5.27 -4.77
C HIS A 69 -15.63 6.48 -5.62
N VAL A 70 -15.03 6.53 -6.81
CA VAL A 70 -15.26 7.54 -7.82
C VAL A 70 -15.77 6.86 -9.08
N ILE A 71 -16.93 7.33 -9.54
CA ILE A 71 -17.59 6.84 -10.74
C ILE A 71 -17.50 7.94 -11.81
N GLU A 72 -17.11 7.56 -13.01
CA GLU A 72 -17.22 8.40 -14.18
C GLU A 72 -18.62 8.29 -14.76
N VAL A 73 -19.33 9.41 -14.87
CA VAL A 73 -20.68 9.50 -15.40
C VAL A 73 -20.66 10.22 -16.75
N PRO A 74 -21.12 9.58 -17.84
CA PRO A 74 -21.18 10.21 -19.15
C PRO A 74 -22.25 11.31 -19.17
N GLY A 75 -21.88 12.49 -19.67
CA GLY A 75 -22.74 13.68 -19.74
C GLY A 75 -22.56 14.46 -21.05
N GLY A 76 -23.53 15.32 -21.37
CA GLY A 76 -23.64 16.01 -22.67
C GLY A 76 -22.53 17.04 -22.98
N GLU A 77 -21.91 17.65 -21.96
CA GLU A 77 -20.81 18.61 -22.10
C GLU A 77 -19.43 18.06 -21.65
N GLY A 78 -19.37 16.76 -21.35
CA GLY A 78 -18.16 16.06 -20.90
C GLY A 78 -18.43 14.99 -19.83
N THR A 79 -17.46 14.12 -19.60
CA THR A 79 -17.56 13.08 -18.57
C THR A 79 -17.34 13.67 -17.16
N GLY A 80 -18.40 13.61 -16.35
CA GLY A 80 -18.39 13.99 -14.94
C GLY A 80 -17.80 12.90 -14.05
N MET A 81 -17.31 13.27 -12.87
CA MET A 81 -16.80 12.34 -11.86
C MET A 81 -17.57 12.54 -10.57
N GLU A 82 -18.17 11.48 -10.06
CA GLU A 82 -18.96 11.50 -8.83
C GLU A 82 -18.27 10.71 -7.73
N VAL A 83 -18.20 11.29 -6.54
CA VAL A 83 -17.60 10.68 -5.35
C VAL A 83 -18.69 10.09 -4.47
N HIS A 84 -18.54 8.83 -4.11
CA HIS A 84 -19.50 8.06 -3.33
C HIS A 84 -18.83 7.46 -2.09
N VAL A 85 -19.58 7.41 -0.99
CA VAL A 85 -19.14 6.77 0.26
C VAL A 85 -19.44 5.27 0.18
N GLY A 86 -18.53 4.45 0.71
CA GLY A 86 -18.67 3.01 0.74
C GLY A 86 -17.98 2.30 -0.43
N LYS A 87 -18.05 0.97 -0.40
CA LYS A 87 -17.52 0.11 -1.45
C LYS A 87 -18.45 0.19 -2.68
N PRO A 88 -17.92 0.21 -3.91
CA PRO A 88 -18.77 0.23 -5.10
C PRO A 88 -19.62 -1.06 -5.17
N PRO A 89 -20.86 -0.99 -5.70
CA PRO A 89 -21.72 -2.16 -5.85
C PRO A 89 -21.11 -3.26 -6.73
N GLN A 90 -20.37 -2.85 -7.76
CA GLN A 90 -19.67 -3.74 -8.69
C GLN A 90 -18.21 -3.30 -8.79
N SER A 91 -17.29 -4.27 -8.73
CA SER A 91 -15.86 -4.07 -8.99
C SER A 91 -15.57 -4.27 -10.48
N TRP A 92 -14.34 -3.97 -10.91
CA TRP A 92 -13.90 -4.28 -12.27
C TRP A 92 -14.02 -5.78 -12.59
N THR A 93 -14.34 -6.06 -13.84
CA THR A 93 -14.36 -7.39 -14.42
C THR A 93 -13.01 -7.73 -15.03
N TYR A 94 -12.62 -8.99 -14.94
CA TYR A 94 -11.35 -9.48 -15.46
C TYR A 94 -11.55 -10.78 -16.23
N LYS A 95 -10.78 -10.94 -17.30
CA LYS A 95 -10.68 -12.19 -18.07
C LYS A 95 -9.31 -12.84 -17.81
N ALA A 96 -9.30 -14.16 -17.76
CA ALA A 96 -8.07 -14.92 -17.59
C ALA A 96 -7.27 -14.95 -18.91
N VAL A 97 -5.99 -14.61 -18.84
CA VAL A 97 -5.04 -14.70 -19.97
C VAL A 97 -3.81 -15.45 -19.47
N GLY A 98 -3.76 -16.75 -19.77
CA GLY A 98 -2.73 -17.64 -19.22
C GLY A 98 -2.78 -17.69 -17.69
N ARG A 99 -1.69 -17.29 -17.03
CA ARG A 99 -1.57 -17.20 -15.55
C ARG A 99 -1.75 -15.77 -15.01
N THR A 100 -2.20 -14.84 -15.85
CA THR A 100 -2.49 -13.45 -15.47
C THR A 100 -3.96 -13.12 -15.71
N LEU A 101 -4.37 -11.96 -15.24
CA LEU A 101 -5.66 -11.35 -15.51
C LEU A 101 -5.46 -10.12 -16.38
N GLU A 102 -6.43 -9.85 -17.24
CA GLU A 102 -6.60 -8.60 -17.97
C GLU A 102 -7.97 -8.02 -17.66
N LYS A 103 -8.08 -6.69 -17.66
CA LYS A 103 -9.36 -6.01 -17.49
C LYS A 103 -10.28 -6.39 -18.65
N ASP A 104 -11.53 -6.71 -18.34
CA ASP A 104 -12.54 -7.05 -19.33
C ASP A 104 -13.42 -5.84 -19.64
N ASP A 105 -12.93 -5.00 -20.55
CA ASP A 105 -13.59 -3.76 -20.98
C ASP A 105 -14.76 -4.00 -21.96
N GLY A 106 -14.99 -5.24 -22.40
CA GLY A 106 -16.02 -5.59 -23.38
C GLY A 106 -17.43 -5.75 -22.80
N VAL A 107 -17.57 -5.78 -21.48
CA VAL A 107 -18.81 -6.15 -20.78
C VAL A 107 -19.71 -4.94 -20.48
N GLU A 108 -19.14 -3.72 -20.42
CA GLU A 108 -19.91 -2.53 -20.04
C GLU A 108 -20.53 -1.80 -21.25
N PRO A 109 -21.86 -1.54 -21.25
CA PRO A 109 -22.51 -0.75 -22.27
C PRO A 109 -21.85 0.63 -22.44
N SER A 110 -21.75 1.09 -23.69
CA SER A 110 -21.38 2.48 -23.97
C SER A 110 -22.36 3.43 -23.28
N GLY A 111 -21.84 4.33 -22.43
CA GLY A 111 -22.67 5.26 -21.67
C GLY A 111 -23.07 4.79 -20.26
N ALA A 112 -22.61 3.64 -19.79
CA ALA A 112 -22.80 3.25 -18.38
C ALA A 112 -21.84 4.02 -17.44
N PRO A 113 -22.26 4.31 -16.18
CA PRO A 113 -21.35 4.82 -15.17
C PRO A 113 -20.20 3.84 -14.93
N ARG A 114 -18.95 4.32 -14.98
CA ARG A 114 -17.75 3.47 -14.90
C ARG A 114 -17.00 3.68 -13.60
N LEU A 115 -16.72 2.61 -12.88
CA LEU A 115 -15.83 2.69 -11.72
C LEU A 115 -14.41 3.06 -12.18
N ARG A 116 -13.89 4.18 -11.67
CA ARG A 116 -12.52 4.64 -11.97
C ARG A 116 -11.56 4.48 -10.81
N LEU A 117 -12.05 4.70 -9.59
CA LEU A 117 -11.19 4.67 -8.42
C LEU A 117 -11.95 4.16 -7.21
N MET A 118 -11.34 3.26 -6.46
CA MET A 118 -11.68 3.01 -5.07
C MET A 118 -10.65 3.70 -4.18
N VAL A 119 -11.08 4.16 -3.00
CA VAL A 119 -10.19 4.80 -2.02
C VAL A 119 -10.42 4.19 -0.65
N LEU A 120 -9.34 3.73 -0.03
CA LEU A 120 -9.31 3.33 1.37
C LEU A 120 -8.73 4.47 2.21
N THR A 121 -9.53 5.04 3.09
CA THR A 121 -9.12 6.12 3.99
C THR A 121 -8.92 5.57 5.40
N SER A 122 -7.68 5.60 5.88
CA SER A 122 -7.31 5.22 7.25
C SER A 122 -7.27 6.46 8.16
N GLU A 123 -7.61 6.30 9.44
CA GLU A 123 -7.58 7.39 10.43
C GLU A 123 -6.16 7.87 10.73
N ARG A 124 -5.19 6.95 10.67
CA ARG A 124 -3.77 7.28 10.64
C ARG A 124 -3.26 7.15 9.23
N ALA A 125 -2.25 7.93 8.91
CA ALA A 125 -1.57 7.73 7.65
C ALA A 125 -0.99 6.31 7.59
N TRP A 126 -0.73 5.81 6.39
CA TRP A 126 -0.11 4.50 6.16
C TRP A 126 1.38 4.54 6.55
N ASP A 127 1.67 4.94 7.79
CA ASP A 127 2.98 5.24 8.39
C ASP A 127 3.97 4.07 8.32
N LEU A 128 3.45 2.86 8.05
CA LEU A 128 4.20 1.65 7.76
C LEU A 128 5.13 1.82 6.55
N LEU A 129 4.90 2.79 5.65
CA LEU A 129 5.58 2.94 4.36
C LEU A 129 6.55 4.14 4.26
N GLY A 130 6.75 4.88 5.36
CA GLY A 130 7.73 5.97 5.43
C GLY A 130 7.18 7.39 5.27
N ARG A 131 8.08 8.34 4.95
CA ARG A 131 7.95 9.80 5.16
C ARG A 131 6.84 10.51 4.35
N ASP A 132 6.20 9.81 3.42
CA ASP A 132 5.15 10.32 2.52
C ASP A 132 3.78 9.72 2.84
N ALA A 133 3.52 9.49 4.12
CA ALA A 133 2.34 8.79 4.58
C ALA A 133 1.07 9.60 4.22
N SER A 134 0.26 9.03 3.34
CA SER A 134 -1.10 9.51 3.08
C SER A 134 -2.07 8.74 3.97
N THR A 135 -3.22 9.33 4.28
CA THR A 135 -4.37 8.60 4.84
C THR A 135 -5.10 7.80 3.78
N ASP A 136 -4.92 8.15 2.51
CA ASP A 136 -5.69 7.63 1.38
C ASP A 136 -4.84 6.63 0.59
N CYS A 137 -5.37 5.43 0.38
CA CYS A 137 -4.83 4.43 -0.54
C CYS A 137 -5.71 4.41 -1.79
N TYR A 138 -5.13 4.82 -2.92
CA TYR A 138 -5.79 4.89 -4.23
C TYR A 138 -5.74 3.52 -4.92
N VAL A 139 -6.89 2.96 -5.26
CA VAL A 139 -7.03 1.63 -5.86
C VAL A 139 -7.72 1.80 -7.20
N ASN A 140 -6.97 1.69 -8.30
CA ASN A 140 -7.54 1.59 -9.65
C ASN A 140 -7.65 0.12 -10.07
N CYS A 141 -8.05 -0.12 -11.31
CA CYS A 141 -8.22 -1.46 -11.86
C CYS A 141 -6.93 -2.29 -11.83
N GLU A 142 -5.75 -1.68 -12.02
CA GLU A 142 -4.46 -2.37 -12.00
C GLU A 142 -4.09 -2.81 -10.58
N VAL A 143 -4.34 -1.97 -9.58
CA VAL A 143 -4.13 -2.31 -8.17
C VAL A 143 -5.08 -3.44 -7.74
N ASP A 144 -6.35 -3.39 -8.13
CA ASP A 144 -7.30 -4.46 -7.83
C ASP A 144 -6.94 -5.76 -8.56
N ARG A 145 -6.43 -5.67 -9.79
CA ARG A 145 -5.95 -6.83 -10.56
C ARG A 145 -4.83 -7.58 -9.85
N VAL A 146 -3.88 -6.86 -9.23
CA VAL A 146 -2.82 -7.48 -8.40
C VAL A 146 -3.44 -8.26 -7.26
N TRP A 147 -4.44 -7.69 -6.58
CA TRP A 147 -5.15 -8.39 -5.51
C TRP A 147 -5.89 -9.63 -6.03
N GLN A 148 -6.59 -9.56 -7.17
CA GLN A 148 -7.29 -10.71 -7.72
C GLN A 148 -6.33 -11.87 -8.05
N ILE A 149 -5.13 -11.58 -8.56
CA ILE A 149 -4.08 -12.58 -8.80
C ILE A 149 -3.65 -13.22 -7.46
N VAL A 150 -3.32 -12.40 -6.46
CA VAL A 150 -2.91 -12.89 -5.13
C VAL A 150 -4.03 -13.68 -4.44
N LYS A 151 -5.28 -13.27 -4.58
CA LYS A 151 -6.44 -13.98 -4.06
C LYS A 151 -6.60 -15.36 -4.73
N GLY A 152 -6.34 -15.47 -6.03
CA GLY A 152 -6.25 -16.73 -6.74
C GLY A 152 -5.19 -17.66 -6.13
N ASP A 153 -3.99 -17.13 -5.88
CA ASP A 153 -2.90 -17.88 -5.25
C ASP A 153 -3.26 -18.38 -3.85
N LEU A 154 -3.93 -17.54 -3.04
CA LEU A 154 -4.40 -17.93 -1.71
C LEU A 154 -5.45 -19.04 -1.77
N THR A 155 -6.35 -18.96 -2.76
CA THR A 155 -7.38 -19.98 -2.97
C THR A 155 -6.74 -21.33 -3.32
N GLU A 156 -5.77 -21.33 -4.24
CA GLU A 156 -5.01 -22.54 -4.61
C GLU A 156 -4.19 -23.07 -3.42
N LEU A 157 -3.51 -22.19 -2.68
CA LEU A 157 -2.71 -22.52 -1.51
C LEU A 157 -3.51 -23.21 -0.40
N PHE A 158 -4.75 -22.77 -0.15
CA PHE A 158 -5.56 -23.31 0.95
C PHE A 158 -6.47 -24.47 0.54
N ASN A 159 -6.74 -24.65 -0.76
CA ASN A 159 -7.55 -25.77 -1.27
C ASN A 159 -6.72 -26.99 -1.69
N SER A 160 -5.40 -26.86 -1.86
CA SER A 160 -4.54 -27.98 -2.23
C SER A 160 -4.44 -29.02 -1.11
N ILE A 161 -4.65 -30.30 -1.45
CA ILE A 161 -4.49 -31.46 -0.54
C ILE A 161 -3.05 -31.48 0.00
N PRO A 162 -2.78 -31.91 1.25
CA PRO A 162 -1.45 -31.85 1.87
C PRO A 162 -0.35 -32.66 1.17
N GLU A 163 -0.69 -33.47 0.17
CA GLU A 163 0.23 -34.36 -0.54
C GLU A 163 0.42 -33.88 -1.98
N ASP A 164 1.70 -33.69 -2.31
CA ASP A 164 2.30 -33.26 -3.59
C ASP A 164 2.42 -31.75 -3.89
N GLN A 165 3.59 -31.22 -3.52
CA GLN A 165 4.42 -30.28 -4.30
C GLN A 165 3.85 -28.91 -4.70
N PHE A 166 2.68 -28.48 -4.22
CA PHE A 166 2.25 -27.11 -4.45
C PHE A 166 2.93 -26.13 -3.48
N THR A 167 4.14 -25.71 -3.81
CA THR A 167 4.67 -24.44 -3.29
C THR A 167 4.09 -23.30 -4.13
N PRO A 168 3.23 -22.43 -3.58
CA PRO A 168 2.77 -21.26 -4.31
C PRO A 168 4.02 -20.48 -4.71
N HIS A 169 4.21 -20.30 -6.01
CA HIS A 169 5.39 -19.61 -6.50
C HIS A 169 5.29 -18.16 -6.01
N PRO A 170 6.29 -17.66 -5.27
CA PRO A 170 6.26 -16.28 -4.81
C PRO A 170 6.02 -15.33 -5.99
N ARG A 171 5.31 -14.23 -5.74
CA ARG A 171 5.02 -13.25 -6.78
C ARG A 171 6.03 -12.10 -6.70
N VAL A 172 6.35 -11.51 -7.85
CA VAL A 172 7.11 -10.24 -7.91
C VAL A 172 6.26 -9.21 -8.64
N LEU A 173 5.81 -8.17 -7.93
CA LEU A 173 5.17 -7.00 -8.49
C LEU A 173 6.21 -6.04 -9.05
N ILE A 174 6.09 -5.74 -10.33
CA ILE A 174 6.96 -4.83 -11.06
C ILE A 174 6.08 -3.78 -11.72
N GLY A 175 6.36 -2.50 -11.47
CA GLY A 175 5.68 -1.39 -12.12
C GLY A 175 6.60 -0.18 -12.18
N THR A 176 6.30 0.79 -13.04
CA THR A 176 7.08 2.02 -13.19
C THR A 176 7.31 2.69 -11.82
N PRO A 177 8.54 3.05 -11.44
CA PRO A 177 8.78 3.69 -10.16
C PRO A 177 7.93 4.94 -9.96
N GLY A 178 7.21 5.01 -8.83
CA GLY A 178 6.41 6.17 -8.46
C GLY A 178 4.94 6.13 -8.88
N ILE A 179 4.47 5.05 -9.52
CA ILE A 179 3.03 4.89 -9.86
C ILE A 179 2.18 4.31 -8.72
N GLY A 180 2.81 3.88 -7.61
CA GLY A 180 2.09 3.37 -6.43
C GLY A 180 2.26 1.87 -6.13
N ASN A 181 3.28 1.18 -6.64
CA ASN A 181 3.48 -0.26 -6.36
C ASN A 181 3.42 -0.60 -4.85
N SER A 182 4.05 0.23 -4.01
CA SER A 182 4.02 0.08 -2.55
C SER A 182 2.82 0.81 -1.94
N MET A 183 2.76 2.14 -2.10
CA MET A 183 1.75 3.00 -1.48
C MET A 183 0.30 2.65 -1.83
N ALA A 184 0.05 2.16 -3.05
CA ALA A 184 -1.27 1.72 -3.49
C ALA A 184 -1.39 0.20 -3.36
N ALA A 185 -0.67 -0.57 -4.17
CA ALA A 185 -0.86 -2.03 -4.21
C ALA A 185 -0.42 -2.73 -2.92
N GLY A 186 0.73 -2.37 -2.34
CA GLY A 186 1.18 -2.90 -1.05
C GLY A 186 0.17 -2.63 0.08
N SER A 187 -0.29 -1.38 0.22
CA SER A 187 -1.31 -0.99 1.21
C SER A 187 -2.64 -1.71 1.00
N TYR A 188 -3.11 -1.78 -0.25
CA TYR A 188 -4.35 -2.44 -0.60
C TYR A 188 -4.31 -3.93 -0.30
N LEU A 189 -3.21 -4.61 -0.65
CA LEU A 189 -3.02 -6.01 -0.32
C LEU A 189 -2.95 -6.23 1.19
N LEU A 190 -2.27 -5.37 1.94
CA LEU A 190 -2.26 -5.46 3.40
C LEU A 190 -3.68 -5.38 3.96
N TYR A 191 -4.48 -4.40 3.53
CA TYR A 191 -5.88 -4.27 3.92
C TYR A 191 -6.67 -5.55 3.61
N GLN A 192 -6.57 -6.05 2.38
CA GLN A 192 -7.29 -7.23 1.92
C GLN A 192 -6.88 -8.52 2.66
N LEU A 193 -5.59 -8.73 2.90
CA LEU A 193 -5.08 -9.89 3.64
C LEU A 193 -5.52 -9.89 5.11
N LEU A 194 -5.63 -8.71 5.72
CA LEU A 194 -6.17 -8.56 7.07
C LEU A 194 -7.67 -8.89 7.15
N HIS A 195 -8.41 -8.66 6.06
CA HIS A 195 -9.83 -9.05 5.93
C HIS A 195 -10.05 -10.47 5.40
N TYR A 196 -8.99 -11.16 4.96
CA TYR A 196 -9.07 -12.56 4.61
C TYR A 196 -9.42 -13.43 5.82
N ASP A 197 -9.82 -14.68 5.62
CA ASP A 197 -10.11 -15.61 6.71
C ASP A 197 -8.91 -15.74 7.67
N ALA A 198 -9.12 -15.40 8.95
CA ALA A 198 -8.11 -15.46 10.00
C ALA A 198 -7.76 -16.91 10.38
N GLU A 199 -8.62 -17.87 10.07
CA GLU A 199 -8.36 -19.28 10.33
C GLU A 199 -7.34 -19.87 9.37
N LEU A 200 -7.44 -19.47 8.09
CA LEU A 200 -6.53 -19.89 7.03
C LEU A 200 -5.24 -19.05 7.05
N LEU A 201 -5.38 -17.75 7.29
CA LEU A 201 -4.29 -16.78 7.25
C LEU A 201 -4.26 -15.95 8.54
N PRO A 202 -3.69 -16.47 9.64
CA PRO A 202 -3.66 -15.77 10.94
C PRO A 202 -2.62 -14.65 11.02
N VAL A 203 -1.60 -14.65 10.14
CA VAL A 203 -0.48 -13.69 10.18
C VAL A 203 -0.26 -13.03 8.82
N VAL A 204 -0.08 -11.72 8.82
CA VAL A 204 0.37 -10.95 7.65
C VAL A 204 1.63 -10.17 8.05
N VAL A 205 2.68 -10.22 7.23
CA VAL A 205 3.95 -9.55 7.53
C VAL A 205 4.25 -8.55 6.42
N PHE A 206 4.43 -7.29 6.80
CA PHE A 206 4.86 -6.23 5.89
C PHE A 206 6.31 -5.89 6.18
N LEU A 207 7.22 -6.15 5.23
CA LEU A 207 8.64 -5.83 5.34
C LEU A 207 8.96 -4.61 4.50
N VAL A 208 9.66 -3.65 5.11
CA VAL A 208 9.96 -2.35 4.52
C VAL A 208 11.47 -2.24 4.35
N TYR A 209 11.91 -2.16 3.09
CA TYR A 209 13.30 -1.91 2.70
C TYR A 209 14.33 -2.84 3.35
N GLY A 210 13.93 -4.07 3.66
CA GLY A 210 14.76 -5.05 4.38
C GLY A 210 15.25 -4.59 5.77
N ARG A 211 14.64 -3.54 6.33
CA ARG A 211 15.06 -2.89 7.59
C ARG A 211 14.07 -3.09 8.70
N GLU A 212 12.79 -3.08 8.39
CA GLU A 212 11.73 -3.19 9.39
C GLU A 212 10.72 -4.24 8.95
N ALA A 213 10.14 -4.95 9.92
CA ALA A 213 9.01 -5.83 9.67
C ALA A 213 7.88 -5.53 10.65
N TYR A 214 6.68 -5.41 10.10
CA TYR A 214 5.43 -5.23 10.82
C TYR A 214 4.65 -6.54 10.74
N VAL A 215 4.59 -7.25 11.85
CA VAL A 215 3.89 -8.53 11.96
C VAL A 215 2.49 -8.26 12.50
N PHE A 216 1.49 -8.40 11.64
CA PHE A 216 0.08 -8.31 11.99
C PHE A 216 -0.43 -9.68 12.39
N ASN A 217 -0.80 -9.83 13.65
CA ASN A 217 -1.46 -11.03 14.15
C ASN A 217 -2.96 -10.78 14.24
N LYS A 218 -3.72 -11.48 13.39
CA LYS A 218 -5.17 -11.32 13.28
C LYS A 218 -5.93 -11.99 14.42
N THR A 219 -5.33 -12.99 15.07
CA THR A 219 -5.95 -13.69 16.20
C THR A 219 -5.88 -12.86 17.48
N THR A 220 -4.75 -12.18 17.71
CA THR A 220 -4.56 -11.33 18.89
C THR A 220 -4.86 -9.86 18.63
N VAL A 221 -5.07 -9.48 17.37
CA VAL A 221 -5.34 -8.10 16.91
C VAL A 221 -4.20 -7.17 17.34
N THR A 222 -2.97 -7.57 17.01
CA THR A 222 -1.74 -6.84 17.39
C THR A 222 -0.83 -6.63 16.20
N VAL A 223 -0.02 -5.56 16.25
CA VAL A 223 1.11 -5.33 15.35
C VAL A 223 2.38 -5.32 16.17
N THR A 224 3.37 -6.13 15.78
CA THR A 224 4.71 -6.10 16.38
C THR A 224 5.72 -5.67 15.33
N ARG A 225 6.48 -4.62 15.65
CA ARG A 225 7.55 -4.08 14.80
C ARG A 225 8.90 -4.68 15.20
N TYR A 226 9.59 -5.29 14.25
CA TYR A 226 10.94 -5.82 14.40
C TYR A 226 11.92 -4.98 13.58
N MET A 227 13.04 -4.61 14.20
CA MET A 227 14.09 -3.81 13.59
C MET A 227 15.26 -4.68 13.16
N GLY A 228 15.73 -4.49 11.94
CA GLY A 228 16.90 -5.16 11.38
C GLY A 228 16.57 -6.48 10.68
N LYS A 229 17.29 -6.72 9.58
CA LYS A 229 17.14 -7.87 8.69
C LYS A 229 17.20 -9.23 9.39
N SER A 230 18.11 -9.38 10.35
CA SER A 230 18.25 -10.62 11.12
C SER A 230 17.01 -10.89 11.98
N MET A 231 16.52 -9.87 12.69
CA MET A 231 15.38 -10.02 13.60
C MET A 231 14.08 -10.29 12.86
N MET A 232 13.84 -9.61 11.73
CA MET A 232 12.65 -9.87 10.92
C MET A 232 12.63 -11.30 10.36
N ILE A 233 13.76 -11.81 9.86
CA ILE A 233 13.84 -13.19 9.35
C ILE A 233 13.63 -14.19 10.50
N LYS A 234 14.24 -13.93 11.66
CA LYS A 234 14.08 -14.77 12.86
C LYS A 234 12.61 -14.81 13.32
N ALA A 235 11.93 -13.66 13.34
CA ALA A 235 10.52 -13.57 13.70
C ALA A 235 9.64 -14.42 12.77
N VAL A 236 9.77 -14.24 11.46
CA VAL A 236 9.02 -15.02 10.45
C VAL A 236 9.28 -16.52 10.58
N LYS A 237 10.55 -16.92 10.76
CA LYS A 237 10.93 -18.33 10.96
C LYS A 237 10.29 -18.93 12.22
N GLU A 238 10.36 -18.24 13.36
CA GLU A 238 9.78 -18.70 14.62
C GLU A 238 8.25 -18.83 14.55
N LEU A 239 7.56 -17.90 13.87
CA LEU A 239 6.12 -17.99 13.64
C LEU A 239 5.76 -19.23 12.79
N SER A 240 6.52 -19.47 11.72
CA SER A 240 6.35 -20.64 10.85
C SER A 240 6.65 -21.96 11.59
N LEU A 241 7.74 -22.04 12.37
CA LEU A 241 8.09 -23.21 13.19
C LEU A 241 7.01 -23.57 14.21
N ARG A 242 6.21 -22.60 14.64
CA ARG A 242 5.08 -22.78 15.55
C ARG A 242 3.79 -23.21 14.83
N GLY A 243 3.89 -23.53 13.53
CA GLY A 243 2.79 -23.99 12.69
C GLY A 243 1.85 -22.89 12.22
N MET A 244 2.23 -21.61 12.36
CA MET A 244 1.40 -20.52 11.85
C MET A 244 1.61 -20.36 10.35
N LYS A 245 0.49 -20.19 9.62
CA LYS A 245 0.49 -19.80 8.22
C LYS A 245 0.47 -18.28 8.12
N GLY A 246 1.00 -17.74 7.04
CA GLY A 246 0.99 -16.30 6.84
C GLY A 246 1.34 -15.88 5.42
N TYR A 247 1.23 -14.58 5.19
CA TYR A 247 1.54 -13.95 3.91
C TYR A 247 2.53 -12.81 4.13
N ILE A 248 3.52 -12.72 3.25
CA ILE A 248 4.56 -11.69 3.30
C ILE A 248 4.35 -10.70 2.15
N ILE A 249 4.27 -9.41 2.47
CA ILE A 249 4.50 -8.32 1.52
C ILE A 249 5.89 -7.78 1.81
N TYR A 250 6.78 -7.83 0.83
CA TYR A 250 8.16 -7.37 0.98
C TYR A 250 8.44 -6.24 0.01
N GLU A 251 8.69 -5.05 0.53
CA GLU A 251 9.09 -3.88 -0.25
C GLU A 251 10.60 -3.82 -0.39
N VAL A 252 11.09 -3.90 -1.62
CA VAL A 252 12.52 -3.79 -1.94
C VAL A 252 12.92 -2.32 -1.93
N GLY A 253 13.89 -1.96 -1.10
CA GLY A 253 14.30 -0.56 -0.95
C GLY A 253 15.37 -0.09 -1.92
N ASP A 254 16.50 -0.79 -1.95
CA ASP A 254 17.66 -0.40 -2.74
C ASP A 254 18.33 -1.60 -3.41
N ARG A 255 19.41 -1.33 -4.16
CA ARG A 255 20.16 -2.35 -4.90
C ARG A 255 20.86 -3.39 -4.02
N LEU A 256 20.98 -3.15 -2.72
CA LEU A 256 21.61 -4.08 -1.76
C LEU A 256 20.55 -4.83 -0.94
N ASP A 257 19.28 -4.45 -1.07
CA ASP A 257 18.18 -5.10 -0.40
C ASP A 257 17.75 -6.40 -1.09
N ILE A 258 18.52 -7.46 -0.85
CA ILE A 258 18.28 -8.80 -1.40
C ILE A 258 17.40 -9.61 -0.44
N PRO A 259 16.21 -10.07 -0.84
CA PRO A 259 15.38 -10.91 0.02
C PRO A 259 16.14 -12.17 0.46
N SER A 260 15.90 -12.61 1.70
CA SER A 260 16.58 -13.80 2.21
C SER A 260 16.18 -15.04 1.42
N PRO A 261 17.11 -15.96 1.09
CA PRO A 261 16.77 -17.23 0.47
C PRO A 261 15.90 -18.12 1.38
N PHE A 262 15.80 -17.81 2.68
CA PHE A 262 14.90 -18.50 3.61
C PHE A 262 13.46 -17.96 3.60
N LEU A 263 13.16 -16.98 2.74
CA LEU A 263 11.81 -16.43 2.58
C LEU A 263 11.23 -16.80 1.20
N PRO A 264 9.91 -17.05 1.13
CA PRO A 264 9.03 -17.31 2.27
C PRO A 264 9.33 -18.68 2.93
N PRO A 265 8.99 -18.88 4.21
CA PRO A 265 8.93 -20.22 4.79
C PRO A 265 7.94 -21.12 4.05
N GLY A 266 8.10 -22.44 4.20
CA GLY A 266 7.16 -23.41 3.62
C GLY A 266 5.72 -23.13 4.04
N GLY A 267 4.79 -23.20 3.08
CA GLY A 267 3.35 -22.97 3.29
C GLY A 267 2.94 -21.49 3.46
N TRP A 268 3.87 -20.54 3.32
CA TRP A 268 3.56 -19.11 3.32
C TRP A 268 3.52 -18.54 1.90
N GLY A 269 2.59 -17.63 1.66
CA GLY A 269 2.57 -16.82 0.43
C GLY A 269 3.50 -15.61 0.55
N MET A 270 3.99 -15.10 -0.58
CA MET A 270 4.82 -13.90 -0.60
C MET A 270 4.65 -13.11 -1.89
N LEU A 271 4.43 -11.80 -1.74
CA LEU A 271 4.57 -10.81 -2.78
C LEU A 271 5.79 -9.95 -2.51
N LEU A 272 6.70 -9.92 -3.47
CA LEU A 272 7.80 -8.97 -3.50
C LEU A 272 7.39 -7.75 -4.34
N VAL A 273 7.39 -6.56 -3.74
CA VAL A 273 7.16 -5.29 -4.42
C VAL A 273 8.52 -4.70 -4.79
N ALA A 274 8.83 -4.69 -6.09
CA ALA A 274 10.12 -4.28 -6.59
C ALA A 274 10.00 -3.17 -7.65
N THR A 275 11.08 -2.39 -7.78
CA THR A 275 11.28 -1.48 -8.90
C THR A 275 12.05 -2.19 -10.02
N PRO A 276 11.68 -2.02 -11.29
CA PRO A 276 12.33 -2.69 -12.43
C PRO A 276 13.86 -2.50 -12.47
N GLU A 277 14.36 -1.39 -11.93
CA GLU A 277 15.75 -0.97 -12.00
C GLU A 277 16.65 -1.56 -10.90
N THR A 278 16.08 -2.34 -9.98
CA THR A 278 16.84 -3.02 -8.93
C THR A 278 17.21 -4.43 -9.37
N THR A 279 18.51 -4.74 -9.38
CA THR A 279 18.99 -6.10 -9.67
C THR A 279 18.96 -7.01 -8.44
N SER A 280 18.76 -6.44 -7.24
CA SER A 280 18.82 -7.14 -5.94
C SER A 280 17.89 -8.33 -5.85
N TYR A 281 16.69 -8.22 -6.42
CA TYR A 281 15.70 -9.29 -6.34
C TYR A 281 15.81 -10.33 -7.45
N ILE A 282 16.53 -10.05 -8.55
CA ILE A 282 16.53 -10.91 -9.74
C ILE A 282 17.06 -12.31 -9.41
N HIS A 283 18.15 -12.39 -8.66
CA HIS A 283 18.70 -13.67 -8.20
C HIS A 283 17.68 -14.45 -7.38
N TRP A 284 17.06 -13.80 -6.38
CA TRP A 284 16.06 -14.42 -5.53
C TRP A 284 14.83 -14.87 -6.34
N ALA A 285 14.36 -14.05 -7.27
CA ALA A 285 13.21 -14.37 -8.13
C ALA A 285 13.50 -15.59 -9.01
N ASN A 286 14.71 -15.70 -9.56
CA ASN A 286 15.10 -16.87 -10.34
C ASN A 286 15.20 -18.13 -9.47
N GLU A 287 15.85 -18.04 -8.31
CA GLU A 287 16.00 -19.15 -7.36
C GLU A 287 14.63 -19.67 -6.87
N LYS A 288 13.70 -18.75 -6.56
CA LYS A 288 12.34 -19.08 -6.11
C LYS A 288 11.36 -19.35 -7.23
N ARG A 289 11.79 -19.28 -8.50
CA ARG A 289 10.92 -19.38 -9.69
C ARG A 289 9.72 -18.42 -9.58
N ALA A 290 9.96 -17.24 -9.03
CA ALA A 290 8.93 -16.28 -8.70
C ALA A 290 8.23 -15.76 -9.96
N VAL A 291 6.89 -15.70 -9.93
CA VAL A 291 6.09 -15.29 -11.08
C VAL A 291 5.87 -13.79 -11.04
N ARG A 292 6.13 -13.12 -12.16
CA ARG A 292 6.02 -11.67 -12.27
C ARG A 292 4.57 -11.23 -12.43
N ILE A 293 4.22 -10.14 -11.78
CA ILE A 293 3.01 -9.35 -12.01
C ILE A 293 3.48 -7.98 -12.49
N ILE A 294 3.15 -7.64 -13.74
CA ILE A 294 3.42 -6.31 -14.27
C ILE A 294 2.23 -5.43 -13.92
N MET A 295 2.45 -4.33 -13.22
CA MET A 295 1.44 -3.33 -12.91
C MET A 295 1.59 -2.16 -13.88
N ASN A 296 0.55 -1.93 -14.68
CA ASN A 296 0.57 -0.84 -15.65
C ASN A 296 0.39 0.51 -14.96
N CYS A 297 0.81 1.57 -15.64
CA CYS A 297 0.57 2.93 -15.22
C CYS A 297 -0.94 3.25 -15.22
N PRO A 298 -1.42 4.10 -14.30
CA PRO A 298 -2.80 4.59 -14.34
C PRO A 298 -3.04 5.42 -15.61
N ASP A 299 -4.25 5.35 -16.14
CA ASP A 299 -4.66 6.16 -17.30
C ASP A 299 -5.04 7.60 -16.90
N GLU A 300 -5.32 8.47 -17.87
CA GLU A 300 -5.71 9.87 -17.62
C GLU A 300 -6.97 9.95 -16.73
N SER A 301 -7.93 9.05 -16.93
CA SER A 301 -9.20 9.04 -16.18
C SER A 301 -8.99 8.60 -14.73
N ASP A 302 -8.11 7.63 -14.49
CA ASP A 302 -7.69 7.21 -13.16
C ASP A 302 -7.05 8.38 -12.40
N VAL A 303 -6.10 9.10 -13.04
CA VAL A 303 -5.45 10.27 -12.41
C VAL A 303 -6.46 11.40 -12.18
N LYS A 304 -7.37 11.65 -13.13
CA LYS A 304 -8.44 12.63 -12.97
C LYS A 304 -9.35 12.29 -11.78
N ALA A 305 -9.72 11.02 -11.62
CA ALA A 305 -10.50 10.56 -10.47
C ALA A 305 -9.75 10.77 -9.14
N MET A 306 -8.43 10.54 -9.10
CA MET A 306 -7.61 10.83 -7.93
C MET A 306 -7.58 12.34 -7.62
N CYS A 307 -7.52 13.20 -8.63
CA CYS A 307 -7.59 14.66 -8.46
C CYS A 307 -8.93 15.11 -7.88
N VAL A 308 -10.04 14.59 -8.41
CA VAL A 308 -11.40 14.86 -7.91
C VAL A 308 -11.50 14.43 -6.45
N TRP A 309 -11.02 13.24 -6.11
CA TRP A 309 -11.00 12.79 -4.71
C TRP A 309 -10.15 13.69 -3.80
N LYS A 310 -8.94 14.08 -4.24
CA LYS A 310 -8.04 14.95 -3.47
C LYS A 310 -8.61 16.35 -3.21
N LYS A 311 -9.42 16.85 -4.14
CA LYS A 311 -10.02 18.20 -4.08
C LYS A 311 -11.54 18.16 -3.87
N ARG A 312 -12.08 17.04 -3.38
CA ARG A 312 -13.53 16.82 -3.21
C ARG A 312 -14.23 17.87 -2.36
N ASP A 313 -13.52 18.44 -1.38
CA ASP A 313 -14.06 19.46 -0.48
C ASP A 313 -13.96 20.89 -1.07
N GLN A 314 -13.35 21.04 -2.26
CA GLN A 314 -13.17 22.32 -2.94
C GLN A 314 -14.24 22.53 -4.02
N PRO A 315 -14.58 23.79 -4.37
CA PRO A 315 -15.56 24.08 -5.40
C PRO A 315 -15.07 23.65 -6.80
N PRO A 316 -15.98 23.37 -7.75
CA PRO A 316 -15.63 22.86 -9.08
C PRO A 316 -14.54 23.64 -9.85
N PRO A 317 -14.49 24.99 -9.80
CA PRO A 317 -13.42 25.75 -10.48
C PRO A 317 -12.02 25.41 -9.96
N GLN A 318 -11.86 25.22 -8.65
CA GLN A 318 -10.57 24.86 -8.06
C GLN A 318 -10.18 23.41 -8.34
N GLN A 319 -11.17 22.51 -8.41
CA GLN A 319 -10.92 21.13 -8.86
C GLN A 319 -10.43 21.10 -10.31
N ALA A 320 -11.03 21.92 -11.18
CA ALA A 320 -10.65 22.03 -12.59
C ALA A 320 -9.25 22.65 -12.78
N GLU A 321 -8.91 23.67 -11.99
CA GLU A 321 -7.56 24.26 -11.96
C GLU A 321 -6.51 23.25 -11.52
N TYR A 322 -6.75 22.54 -10.40
CA TYR A 322 -5.85 21.49 -9.93
C TYR A 322 -5.67 20.38 -10.97
N TRP A 323 -6.76 19.96 -11.63
CA TRP A 323 -6.66 19.00 -12.72
C TRP A 323 -5.81 19.52 -13.88
N ARG A 324 -5.97 20.79 -14.27
CA ARG A 324 -5.19 21.40 -15.35
C ARG A 324 -3.69 21.39 -15.03
N GLU A 325 -3.30 21.70 -13.80
CA GLU A 325 -1.90 21.64 -13.36
C GLU A 325 -1.36 20.21 -13.40
N VAL A 326 -2.08 19.26 -12.81
CA VAL A 326 -1.66 17.85 -12.76
C VAL A 326 -1.56 17.27 -14.17
N LYS A 327 -2.52 17.57 -15.04
CA LYS A 327 -2.49 17.18 -16.45
C LYS A 327 -1.26 17.75 -17.16
N GLY A 328 -0.97 19.04 -16.98
CA GLY A 328 0.24 19.65 -17.58
C GLY A 328 1.55 19.02 -17.09
N ARG A 329 1.62 18.57 -15.83
CA ARG A 329 2.77 17.79 -15.31
C ARG A 329 2.80 16.37 -15.88
N MET A 330 1.64 15.74 -16.02
CA MET A 330 1.48 14.40 -16.61
C MET A 330 1.85 14.36 -18.09
N ASP A 331 1.51 15.40 -18.87
CA ASP A 331 1.87 15.50 -20.28
C ASP A 331 3.40 15.55 -20.49
N LYS A 332 4.14 15.99 -19.47
CA LYS A 332 5.62 16.10 -19.47
C LYS A 332 6.31 14.87 -18.89
N LEU A 333 5.80 14.30 -17.79
CA LEU A 333 6.45 13.20 -17.05
C LEU A 333 5.82 11.83 -17.30
N GLY A 334 4.62 11.80 -17.87
CA GLY A 334 3.72 10.66 -17.76
C GLY A 334 3.03 10.57 -16.39
N PRO A 335 2.21 9.53 -16.18
CA PRO A 335 1.35 9.34 -14.99
C PRO A 335 2.14 8.84 -13.75
N ILE A 336 3.26 9.49 -13.43
CA ILE A 336 4.08 9.15 -12.26
C ILE A 336 3.54 9.90 -11.04
N LEU A 337 2.61 9.24 -10.33
CA LEU A 337 1.84 9.81 -9.21
C LEU A 337 2.70 10.52 -8.16
N ARG A 338 3.89 10.00 -7.86
CA ARG A 338 4.86 10.57 -6.92
C ARG A 338 5.24 12.03 -7.22
N TYR A 339 5.31 12.40 -8.50
CA TYR A 339 5.76 13.72 -8.93
C TYR A 339 4.61 14.61 -9.40
N ILE A 340 3.59 14.07 -10.07
CA ILE A 340 2.55 14.89 -10.69
C ILE A 340 1.61 15.58 -9.67
N PHE A 341 1.41 14.99 -8.49
CA PHE A 341 0.52 15.55 -7.46
C PHE A 341 1.16 16.63 -6.58
N ASP A 342 2.49 16.76 -6.61
CA ASP A 342 3.25 17.67 -5.73
C ASP A 342 4.17 18.54 -6.57
N GLU A 343 3.91 19.84 -6.57
CA GLU A 343 4.66 20.80 -7.37
C GLU A 343 6.14 20.84 -7.00
N GLY A 344 6.47 20.80 -5.71
CA GLY A 344 7.85 20.85 -5.23
C GLY A 344 8.64 19.63 -5.70
N ARG A 345 8.05 18.44 -5.62
CA ARG A 345 8.66 17.20 -6.13
C ARG A 345 8.79 17.23 -7.64
N TYR A 346 7.80 17.73 -8.35
CA TYR A 346 7.84 17.92 -9.80
C TYR A 346 9.01 18.83 -10.20
N ILE A 347 9.11 20.03 -9.61
CA ILE A 347 10.18 20.99 -9.89
C ILE A 347 11.55 20.41 -9.53
N ASN A 348 11.67 19.75 -8.37
CA ASN A 348 12.92 19.13 -7.95
C ASN A 348 13.35 18.00 -8.90
N TRP A 349 12.41 17.18 -9.36
CA TRP A 349 12.68 16.15 -10.37
C TRP A 349 13.22 16.79 -11.65
N ILE A 350 12.53 17.80 -12.19
CA ILE A 350 12.95 18.51 -13.40
C ILE A 350 14.36 19.12 -13.23
N ALA A 351 14.62 19.79 -12.11
CA ALA A 351 15.93 20.37 -11.81
C ALA A 351 17.03 19.30 -11.69
N THR A 352 16.74 18.18 -11.04
CA THR A 352 17.65 17.03 -10.95
C THR A 352 17.97 16.49 -12.34
N CYS A 353 16.95 16.40 -13.21
CA CYS A 353 17.11 15.99 -14.59
C CYS A 353 18.03 16.93 -15.39
N HIS A 354 17.86 18.24 -15.25
CA HIS A 354 18.73 19.23 -15.88
C HIS A 354 20.18 19.17 -15.37
N ASN A 355 20.38 18.96 -14.07
CA ASN A 355 21.71 18.89 -13.46
C ASN A 355 22.52 17.68 -13.92
N LEU A 356 21.86 16.54 -14.19
CA LEU A 356 22.52 15.36 -14.76
C LEU A 356 22.95 15.57 -16.21
N TRP A 357 22.17 16.36 -16.96
CA TRP A 357 22.45 16.69 -18.34
C TRP A 357 23.62 17.68 -18.49
N MET A 358 23.74 18.64 -17.56
CA MET A 358 24.71 19.75 -17.65
C MET A 358 26.08 19.49 -16.97
N GLY A 359 26.40 18.23 -16.62
CA GLY A 359 27.75 17.76 -16.28
C GLY A 359 28.63 18.66 -15.39
N ARG A 360 28.44 18.64 -14.06
CA ARG A 360 29.50 19.03 -13.09
C ARG A 360 30.06 17.80 -12.37
N PRO A 361 31.34 17.78 -11.96
CA PRO A 361 31.94 16.61 -11.29
C PRO A 361 31.24 16.39 -9.95
N LEU A 362 30.53 15.27 -9.82
CA LEU A 362 29.77 14.88 -8.63
C LEU A 362 30.72 14.63 -7.44
N GLY A 363 30.76 15.58 -6.50
CA GLY A 363 31.35 15.38 -5.17
C GLY A 363 30.55 14.37 -4.33
N LYS A 364 31.17 13.87 -3.26
CA LYS A 364 30.85 12.72 -2.37
C LYS A 364 29.43 12.58 -1.77
N SER A 365 28.42 13.31 -2.24
CA SER A 365 27.00 13.15 -1.87
C SER A 365 26.22 12.20 -2.81
N SER A 366 26.92 11.47 -3.67
CA SER A 366 26.39 10.69 -4.80
C SER A 366 25.70 9.35 -4.46
N PHE A 367 25.55 8.99 -3.17
CA PHE A 367 24.97 7.69 -2.80
C PHE A 367 23.43 7.65 -2.84
N THR A 368 22.77 8.80 -2.68
CA THR A 368 21.29 8.91 -2.76
C THR A 368 20.78 9.22 -4.17
N LEU A 369 21.61 9.82 -5.02
CA LEU A 369 21.20 10.24 -6.37
C LEU A 369 21.08 9.05 -7.34
N PHE A 370 21.89 8.00 -7.17
CA PHE A 370 21.90 6.83 -8.08
C PHE A 370 20.74 5.86 -7.87
N SER A 371 20.05 5.93 -6.72
CA SER A 371 18.84 5.15 -6.43
C SER A 371 17.56 5.78 -6.97
N GLU A 372 17.57 7.08 -7.31
CA GLU A 372 16.36 7.85 -7.61
C GLU A 372 16.12 8.14 -9.09
N LEU A 373 17.06 7.81 -9.98
CA LEU A 373 16.94 8.12 -11.41
C LEU A 373 16.80 6.83 -12.24
N PRO A 374 15.60 6.54 -12.78
CA PRO A 374 15.38 5.39 -13.64
C PRO A 374 16.19 5.48 -14.92
N ASN A 375 16.73 4.36 -15.41
CA ASN A 375 17.29 4.30 -16.77
C ASN A 375 16.21 4.55 -17.85
N CYS A 376 14.94 4.30 -17.55
CA CYS A 376 13.79 4.73 -18.37
C CYS A 376 13.68 6.27 -18.44
N GLY A 377 14.10 6.95 -17.37
CA GLY A 377 14.23 8.39 -17.30
C GLY A 377 15.26 8.93 -18.29
N ARG A 378 16.30 8.17 -18.68
CA ARG A 378 17.22 8.62 -19.76
C ARG A 378 16.56 8.59 -21.15
N ILE A 379 15.72 7.60 -21.43
CA ILE A 379 15.05 7.47 -22.74
C ILE A 379 13.87 8.45 -22.84
N ILE A 380 13.07 8.58 -21.77
CA ILE A 380 11.98 9.57 -21.69
C ILE A 380 12.52 10.99 -21.55
N MET A 381 13.64 11.22 -20.83
CA MET A 381 14.38 12.50 -20.87
C MET A 381 14.74 12.83 -22.30
N CYS A 382 15.40 11.92 -23.03
CA CYS A 382 15.84 12.22 -24.39
C CYS A 382 14.66 12.56 -25.30
N LEU A 383 13.54 11.82 -25.24
CA LEU A 383 12.36 12.13 -26.06
C LEU A 383 11.63 13.42 -25.66
N ASN A 384 11.38 13.64 -24.37
CA ASN A 384 10.59 14.78 -23.90
C ASN A 384 11.41 16.07 -23.80
N ILE A 385 12.73 16.00 -23.63
CA ILE A 385 13.64 17.16 -23.74
C ILE A 385 13.79 17.58 -25.20
N LEU A 386 13.88 16.64 -26.16
CA LEU A 386 13.86 17.01 -27.59
C LEU A 386 12.54 17.71 -27.98
N ARG A 387 11.40 17.27 -27.44
CA ARG A 387 10.10 17.90 -27.69
C ARG A 387 9.93 19.25 -26.97
N GLY A 388 10.36 19.34 -25.71
CA GLY A 388 10.31 20.58 -24.93
C GLY A 388 11.30 21.65 -25.38
N LEU A 389 12.47 21.28 -25.92
CA LEU A 389 13.41 22.22 -26.54
C LEU A 389 12.86 22.76 -27.88
N SER A 390 12.20 21.92 -28.69
CA SER A 390 11.52 22.37 -29.91
C SER A 390 10.46 23.43 -29.61
N GLU A 391 9.61 23.20 -28.60
CA GLU A 391 8.55 24.14 -28.22
C GLU A 391 9.11 25.42 -27.57
N TYR A 392 10.19 25.32 -26.80
CA TYR A 392 10.85 26.48 -26.17
C TYR A 392 11.62 27.33 -27.22
N GLU A 393 12.25 26.72 -28.21
CA GLU A 393 12.91 27.42 -29.33
C GLU A 393 11.89 28.08 -30.27
N GLU A 394 10.76 27.44 -30.57
CA GLU A 394 9.67 28.04 -31.35
C GLU A 394 9.03 29.23 -30.61
N SER A 395 8.82 29.11 -29.30
CA SER A 395 8.32 30.21 -28.45
C SER A 395 9.28 31.40 -28.38
N ALA A 396 10.59 31.11 -28.32
CA ALA A 396 11.65 32.12 -28.29
C ALA A 396 11.88 32.78 -29.66
N MET A 397 11.59 32.07 -30.76
CA MET A 397 11.62 32.64 -32.13
C MET A 397 10.37 33.48 -32.44
N ALA A 398 9.20 33.10 -31.93
CA ALA A 398 7.95 33.86 -32.10
C ALA A 398 7.91 35.17 -31.30
N SER A 399 8.79 35.33 -30.30
CA SER A 399 8.86 36.49 -29.42
C SER A 399 9.93 37.53 -29.79
N ARG A 400 10.63 37.38 -30.93
CA ARG A 400 11.58 38.40 -31.42
C ARG A 400 10.82 39.52 -32.16
N PRO A 401 10.85 40.78 -31.69
CA PRO A 401 10.40 41.91 -32.50
C PRO A 401 11.36 42.04 -33.69
N SER A 402 10.80 42.18 -34.90
CA SER A 402 11.56 42.51 -36.10
C SER A 402 12.27 43.86 -35.91
N MET A 403 13.56 43.81 -35.60
CA MET A 403 14.45 44.97 -35.65
C MET A 403 15.51 44.73 -36.73
N HIS A 404 15.09 44.85 -37.98
CA HIS A 404 15.99 45.19 -39.09
C HIS A 404 15.41 46.41 -39.78
N ARG A 405 16.15 47.51 -39.67
CA ARG A 405 16.13 48.67 -40.56
C ARG A 405 17.49 48.71 -41.24
#